data_AF-A0A975D9C3-F1
#
_entry.id   AF-A0A975D9C3-F1
#
_cell.length_a   1.000
_cell.length_b   1.000
_cell.length_c   1.000
_cell.angle_alpha   90.00
_cell.angle_beta   90.00
_cell.angle_gamma   90.00
#
_symmetry.space_group_name_H-M   'P 1'
#
loop_
_entity.id
_entity.type
_entity.pdbx_description
1 polymer ?
#
loop_
_entity_poly.entity_id
_entity_poly.type
_entity_poly.pdbx_seq_one_letter_code
_entity_poly.pdbx_strand_id
1 'polypeptide(L)'
;MKKNKLVGLIVLSLSIFSAASAAKDNEIERQVEAAKKDIRIMSSIIETSLQEALGTRANHVKGSFLAGQGLYFELRTSNHGPAVFRGLNRHIVSEYPGNVTFIEAADMADVPVPPIPSAPELAEKIKHAEEIVEAIVEMEFVTEDNQLFIEMSRDELQELEREMQKATALSRTTKGMSEKEQREIREKQRELRKKHHELSKKANRVEREVRSVERKIRDAELTRELGDEKSEKKIIALQDVMKELSEKLKVIHSDMAEFKQDAAEMAKQAKQKVKDQQRDLLKSYVNVISEVTCSFGGGLKSVGKNEHITFYVNGFADQYFVFKQGDIQKCATGDMSSKELLSKAVTYSF
;
A
#
# COMPACT_ATOMS: atom_id res chain seq x y z
N MET A 1 -94.02 13.76 14.36
CA MET A 1 -92.81 14.25 13.65
C MET A 1 -91.70 14.39 14.70
N LYS A 2 -90.78 13.42 14.78
CA LYS A 2 -89.39 13.46 14.25
C LYS A 2 -88.40 14.23 15.15
N LYS A 3 -87.51 13.44 15.80
CA LYS A 3 -86.04 13.63 15.97
C LYS A 3 -85.60 14.77 16.93
N ASN A 4 -84.61 14.65 17.83
CA ASN A 4 -83.40 13.83 17.85
C ASN A 4 -82.87 13.60 19.29
N LYS A 5 -82.11 12.51 19.44
CA LYS A 5 -81.39 12.06 20.63
C LYS A 5 -80.02 12.75 20.80
N LEU A 6 -79.47 12.62 22.01
CA LEU A 6 -78.05 12.32 22.32
C LEU A 6 -77.03 13.48 22.27
N VAL A 7 -76.55 13.96 23.43
CA VAL A 7 -75.14 14.31 23.79
C VAL A 7 -75.13 14.52 25.32
N GLY A 8 -74.22 14.03 26.15
CA GLY A 8 -72.99 13.26 25.96
C GLY A 8 -72.38 13.02 27.34
N LEU A 9 -72.20 11.75 27.69
CA LEU A 9 -71.56 11.27 28.91
C LEU A 9 -70.17 10.76 28.49
N ILE A 10 -69.14 11.60 28.63
CA ILE A 10 -67.74 11.22 28.38
C ILE A 10 -66.88 11.84 29.48
N VAL A 11 -66.83 11.15 30.63
CA VAL A 11 -65.77 11.29 31.63
C VAL A 11 -65.50 9.89 32.17
N LEU A 12 -64.66 9.10 31.48
CA LEU A 12 -63.82 8.03 32.03
C LEU A 12 -63.16 7.21 30.90
N SER A 13 -62.09 7.69 30.27
CA SER A 13 -61.23 6.79 29.46
C SER A 13 -59.84 7.35 29.12
N LEU A 14 -59.21 8.14 30.00
CA LEU A 14 -57.85 8.65 29.75
C LEU A 14 -56.93 8.40 30.96
N SER A 15 -56.67 7.13 31.27
CA SER A 15 -55.72 6.77 32.35
C SER A 15 -54.93 5.47 32.12
N ILE A 16 -54.96 4.88 30.92
CA ILE A 16 -54.25 3.60 30.65
C ILE A 16 -52.95 3.79 29.85
N PHE A 17 -52.65 4.98 29.33
CA PHE A 17 -51.47 5.17 28.47
C PHE A 17 -50.12 5.31 29.21
N SER A 18 -50.10 5.63 30.51
CA SER A 18 -48.81 5.86 31.22
C SER A 18 -48.14 4.61 31.78
N ALA A 19 -48.85 3.47 31.88
CA ALA A 19 -48.27 2.23 32.42
C ALA A 19 -47.46 1.42 31.37
N ALA A 20 -47.73 1.62 30.07
CA ALA A 20 -47.05 0.89 29.00
C ALA A 20 -45.61 1.38 28.75
N SER A 21 -45.33 2.67 29.01
CA SER A 21 -44.00 3.26 28.80
C SER A 21 -43.02 2.84 29.90
N ALA A 22 -43.44 2.91 31.17
CA ALA A 22 -42.60 2.51 32.31
C ALA A 22 -42.27 1.01 32.33
N ALA A 23 -43.14 0.15 31.78
CA ALA A 23 -42.87 -1.28 31.63
C ALA A 23 -41.84 -1.58 30.53
N LYS A 24 -41.83 -0.79 29.44
CA LYS A 24 -40.83 -0.92 28.37
C LYS A 24 -39.46 -0.38 28.76
N ASP A 25 -39.42 0.74 29.49
CA ASP A 25 -38.15 1.33 29.94
C ASP A 25 -37.41 0.38 30.91
N ASN A 26 -38.13 -0.27 31.83
CA ASN A 26 -37.56 -1.30 32.72
C ASN A 26 -37.06 -2.55 31.98
N GLU A 27 -37.71 -2.94 30.88
CA GLU A 27 -37.29 -4.11 30.09
C GLU A 27 -36.01 -3.81 29.28
N ILE A 28 -35.91 -2.62 28.69
CA ILE A 28 -34.71 -2.17 28.00
C ILE A 28 -33.52 -2.10 28.97
N GLU A 29 -33.72 -1.56 30.17
CA GLU A 29 -32.66 -1.44 31.17
C GLU A 29 -32.15 -2.82 31.63
N ARG A 30 -33.06 -3.79 31.83
CA ARG A 30 -32.69 -5.19 32.12
C ARG A 30 -31.94 -5.86 30.98
N GLN A 31 -32.36 -5.64 29.73
CA GLN A 31 -31.67 -6.18 28.55
C GLN A 31 -30.28 -5.58 28.40
N VAL A 32 -30.12 -4.27 28.64
CA VAL A 32 -28.82 -3.60 28.61
C VAL A 32 -27.89 -4.12 29.70
N GLU A 33 -28.38 -4.33 30.93
CA GLU A 33 -27.57 -4.94 32.00
C GLU A 33 -27.17 -6.39 31.71
N ALA A 34 -28.09 -7.19 31.15
CA ALA A 34 -27.77 -8.53 30.67
C ALA A 34 -26.70 -8.49 29.56
N ALA A 35 -26.83 -7.55 28.61
CA ALA A 35 -25.89 -7.37 27.53
C ALA A 35 -24.50 -6.95 28.02
N LYS A 36 -24.42 -6.04 29.01
CA LYS A 36 -23.12 -5.66 29.62
C LYS A 36 -22.41 -6.87 30.23
N LYS A 37 -23.15 -7.75 30.90
CA LYS A 37 -22.59 -8.97 31.49
C LYS A 37 -22.14 -9.94 30.41
N ASP A 38 -22.99 -10.21 29.42
CA ASP A 38 -22.72 -11.11 28.30
C ASP A 38 -21.51 -10.64 27.48
N ILE A 39 -21.42 -9.33 27.20
CA ILE A 39 -20.26 -8.70 26.55
C ILE A 39 -18.99 -8.94 27.34
N ARG A 40 -19.00 -8.74 28.66
CA ARG A 40 -17.81 -8.91 29.51
C ARG A 40 -17.31 -10.35 29.50
N ILE A 41 -18.23 -11.32 29.62
CA ILE A 41 -17.91 -12.75 29.60
C ILE A 41 -17.33 -13.14 28.25
N MET A 42 -18.05 -12.83 27.16
CA MET A 42 -17.62 -13.16 25.81
C MET A 42 -16.28 -12.51 25.47
N SER A 43 -16.08 -11.23 25.79
CA SER A 43 -14.80 -10.55 25.53
C SER A 43 -13.65 -11.24 26.24
N SER A 44 -13.82 -11.61 27.52
CA SER A 44 -12.79 -12.32 28.29
C SER A 44 -12.48 -13.71 27.74
N ILE A 45 -13.49 -14.46 27.31
CA ILE A 45 -13.30 -15.79 26.71
C ILE A 45 -12.57 -15.65 25.37
N ILE A 46 -13.03 -14.74 24.49
CA ILE A 46 -12.40 -14.51 23.19
C ILE A 46 -10.94 -14.09 23.36
N GLU A 47 -10.65 -13.14 24.28
CA GLU A 47 -9.28 -12.71 24.56
C GLU A 47 -8.39 -13.87 25.02
N THR A 48 -8.90 -14.69 25.94
CA THR A 48 -8.16 -15.84 26.48
C THR A 48 -7.94 -16.91 25.40
N SER A 49 -8.99 -17.28 24.66
CA SER A 49 -8.91 -18.29 23.60
C SER A 49 -8.00 -17.86 22.45
N LEU A 50 -8.02 -16.58 22.07
CA LEU A 50 -7.09 -16.05 21.07
C LEU A 50 -5.66 -16.04 21.60
N GLN A 51 -5.45 -15.71 22.88
CA GLN A 51 -4.13 -15.75 23.49
C GLN A 51 -3.54 -17.16 23.56
N GLU A 52 -4.36 -18.15 23.89
CA GLU A 52 -3.97 -19.56 23.90
C GLU A 52 -3.66 -20.09 22.49
N ALA A 53 -4.55 -19.85 21.53
CA ALA A 53 -4.42 -20.36 20.17
C ALA A 53 -3.29 -19.68 19.38
N LEU A 54 -3.14 -18.36 19.50
CA LEU A 54 -2.23 -17.58 18.66
C LEU A 54 -0.96 -17.16 19.37
N GLY A 55 -0.87 -17.37 20.69
CA GLY A 55 0.28 -16.97 21.51
C GLY A 55 0.47 -15.45 21.61
N THR A 56 -0.49 -14.66 21.12
CA THR A 56 -0.47 -13.21 21.21
C THR A 56 -1.60 -12.71 22.06
N ARG A 57 -1.33 -11.71 22.90
CA ARG A 57 -2.41 -10.96 23.55
C ARG A 57 -3.24 -10.32 22.44
N ALA A 58 -4.44 -10.84 22.19
CA ALA A 58 -5.46 -10.10 21.46
C ALA A 58 -5.70 -8.84 22.28
N ASN A 59 -5.13 -7.72 21.85
CA ASN A 59 -4.86 -6.64 22.81
C ASN A 59 -6.13 -5.95 23.29
N HIS A 60 -7.25 -6.01 22.55
CA HIS A 60 -8.55 -5.56 23.02
C HIS A 60 -9.69 -6.18 22.21
N VAL A 61 -10.60 -6.88 22.89
CA VAL A 61 -11.95 -7.17 22.37
C VAL A 61 -12.91 -6.14 22.96
N LYS A 62 -13.56 -5.35 22.11
CA LYS A 62 -14.58 -4.39 22.53
C LYS A 62 -15.96 -4.89 22.13
N GLY A 63 -16.83 -5.13 23.10
CA GLY A 63 -18.23 -5.43 22.82
C GLY A 63 -19.13 -4.20 22.92
N SER A 64 -20.19 -4.19 22.14
CA SER A 64 -21.28 -3.21 22.17
C SER A 64 -22.60 -3.91 21.92
N PHE A 65 -23.68 -3.39 22.49
CA PHE A 65 -25.03 -3.89 22.26
C PHE A 65 -25.79 -2.92 21.37
N LEU A 66 -26.38 -3.44 20.30
CA LEU A 66 -27.17 -2.69 19.34
C LEU A 66 -28.62 -3.17 19.48
N ALA A 67 -29.47 -2.35 20.07
CA ALA A 67 -30.87 -2.71 20.33
C ALA A 67 -31.59 -3.15 19.04
N GLY A 68 -32.22 -4.33 19.06
CA GLY A 68 -32.92 -4.91 17.92
C GLY A 68 -32.01 -5.54 16.86
N GLN A 69 -30.68 -5.47 17.02
CA GLN A 69 -29.70 -6.06 16.12
C GLN A 69 -28.86 -7.14 16.81
N GLY A 70 -28.57 -6.97 18.10
CA GLY A 70 -27.84 -7.92 18.94
C GLY A 70 -26.48 -7.40 19.39
N LEU A 71 -25.48 -8.29 19.45
CA LEU A 71 -24.15 -7.99 19.97
C LEU A 71 -23.15 -7.71 18.84
N TYR A 72 -22.31 -6.71 19.04
CA TYR A 72 -21.21 -6.34 18.15
C TYR A 72 -19.89 -6.41 18.90
N PHE A 73 -18.90 -7.10 18.35
CA PHE A 73 -17.56 -7.23 18.91
C PHE A 73 -16.53 -6.74 17.90
N GLU A 74 -15.72 -5.75 18.29
CA GLU A 74 -14.53 -5.31 17.55
C GLU A 74 -13.30 -6.04 18.11
N LEU A 75 -12.64 -6.84 17.26
CA LEU A 75 -11.37 -7.47 17.55
C LEU A 75 -10.25 -6.67 16.93
N ARG A 76 -9.40 -6.08 17.77
CA ARG A 76 -8.20 -5.40 17.31
C ARG A 76 -7.01 -6.34 17.33
N THR A 77 -6.55 -6.67 16.14
CA THR A 77 -5.29 -7.37 15.97
C THR A 77 -4.16 -6.35 16.19
N SER A 78 -3.04 -6.77 16.80
CA SER A 78 -1.95 -5.87 17.24
C SER A 78 -1.14 -5.25 16.11
N ASN A 79 -1.73 -5.10 14.92
CA ASN A 79 -1.13 -4.52 13.72
C ASN A 79 -0.92 -2.99 13.81
N HIS A 80 -0.68 -2.47 15.02
CA HIS A 80 -0.10 -1.15 15.19
C HIS A 80 1.41 -1.25 14.92
N GLY A 81 1.78 -1.23 13.63
CA GLY A 81 3.09 -0.74 13.24
C GLY A 81 3.31 0.68 13.83
N PRO A 82 4.57 1.13 13.97
CA PRO A 82 4.88 2.43 14.55
C PRO A 82 4.07 3.55 13.88
N ALA A 83 3.72 4.58 14.65
CA ALA A 83 2.75 5.66 14.37
C ALA A 83 2.95 6.47 13.06
N VAL A 84 3.90 6.09 12.20
CA VAL A 84 4.23 6.73 10.93
C VAL A 84 3.18 6.49 9.83
N PHE A 85 2.24 5.56 10.01
CA PHE A 85 1.29 5.14 8.97
C PHE A 85 -0.12 5.75 9.04
N ARG A 86 -0.40 6.69 9.96
CA ARG A 86 -1.73 7.36 10.02
C ARG A 86 -1.95 8.44 8.95
N GLY A 87 -0.97 8.73 8.10
CA GLY A 87 -0.95 9.96 7.30
C GLY A 87 -1.32 9.89 5.81
N LEU A 88 -1.43 8.72 5.18
CA LEU A 88 -1.32 8.67 3.69
C LEU A 88 -2.52 8.08 2.92
N ASN A 89 -3.62 7.72 3.57
CA ASN A 89 -4.90 7.49 2.87
C ASN A 89 -5.70 8.80 2.72
N ARG A 90 -5.07 9.82 2.11
CA ARG A 90 -5.77 11.01 1.62
C ARG A 90 -5.53 11.10 0.11
N HIS A 91 -6.62 10.93 -0.62
CA HIS A 91 -6.73 11.04 -2.07
C HIS A 91 -5.76 12.05 -2.69
N ILE A 92 -4.92 11.58 -3.62
CA ILE A 92 -4.35 12.42 -4.68
C ILE A 92 -4.94 11.88 -5.99
N VAL A 93 -6.11 12.40 -6.34
CA VAL A 93 -6.56 12.43 -7.74
C VAL A 93 -5.88 13.65 -8.31
N SER A 94 -4.81 13.44 -9.08
CA SER A 94 -4.13 14.53 -9.80
C SER A 94 -4.91 14.83 -11.07
N GLU A 95 -5.58 15.97 -11.08
CA GLU A 95 -6.13 16.61 -12.28
C GLU A 95 -4.99 16.98 -13.25
N TYR A 96 -5.13 16.58 -14.51
CA TYR A 96 -4.47 17.26 -15.63
C TYR A 96 -5.33 18.48 -16.00
N PRO A 97 -4.72 19.65 -16.24
CA PRO A 97 -4.83 20.19 -17.59
C PRO A 97 -3.58 20.99 -18.01
N GLY A 98 -3.11 20.78 -19.24
CA GLY A 98 -2.05 21.59 -19.82
C GLY A 98 -2.02 21.44 -21.34
N ASN A 99 -2.78 22.29 -22.03
CA ASN A 99 -2.68 22.49 -23.47
C ASN A 99 -1.31 23.07 -23.81
N VAL A 100 -0.55 22.38 -24.67
CA VAL A 100 0.67 22.93 -25.28
C VAL A 100 0.28 23.43 -26.68
N THR A 101 0.28 24.74 -26.85
CA THR A 101 0.18 25.38 -28.17
C THR A 101 1.55 25.36 -28.83
N PHE A 102 1.62 24.76 -30.01
CA PHE A 102 2.77 24.84 -30.90
C PHE A 102 2.88 26.26 -31.44
N ILE A 103 4.04 26.89 -31.26
CA ILE A 103 4.41 28.12 -31.96
C ILE A 103 5.10 27.68 -33.25
N GLU A 104 4.45 27.90 -34.39
CA GLU A 104 5.06 27.84 -35.71
C GLU A 104 6.14 28.92 -35.81
N ALA A 105 7.37 28.52 -36.08
CA ALA A 105 8.44 29.43 -36.49
C ALA A 105 8.20 29.82 -37.96
N ALA A 106 7.38 30.84 -38.17
CA ALA A 106 7.37 31.62 -39.40
C ALA A 106 8.17 32.92 -39.18
N ASP A 107 8.89 33.33 -40.23
CA ASP A 107 9.56 34.62 -40.42
C ASP A 107 10.95 34.83 -39.80
N MET A 108 11.96 34.25 -40.45
CA MET A 108 13.27 34.87 -40.60
C MET A 108 13.69 34.81 -42.08
N ALA A 109 13.09 35.68 -42.90
CA ALA A 109 13.54 35.95 -44.26
C ALA A 109 14.63 37.04 -44.26
N ASP A 110 15.61 36.86 -45.15
CA ASP A 110 16.60 37.82 -45.63
C ASP A 110 17.62 38.42 -44.64
N VAL A 111 18.69 37.64 -44.43
CA VAL A 111 20.04 38.21 -44.26
C VAL A 111 20.87 37.80 -45.49
N PRO A 112 21.47 38.74 -46.24
CA PRO A 112 22.26 38.41 -47.42
C PRO A 112 23.56 37.71 -47.00
N VAL A 113 23.68 36.43 -47.34
CA VAL A 113 24.88 35.63 -47.12
C VAL A 113 25.94 36.01 -48.18
N PRO A 114 27.17 36.38 -47.80
CA PRO A 114 28.25 36.62 -48.75
C PRO A 114 28.70 35.30 -49.41
N PRO A 115 29.22 35.33 -50.65
CA PRO A 115 29.54 34.12 -51.40
C PRO A 115 30.64 33.30 -50.71
N ILE A 116 30.31 32.04 -50.44
CA ILE A 116 31.20 31.02 -49.86
C ILE A 116 32.30 30.68 -50.88
N PRO A 117 33.59 30.76 -50.54
CA PRO A 117 34.66 30.23 -51.38
C PRO A 117 34.57 28.69 -51.43
N SER A 118 34.63 28.13 -52.63
CA SER A 118 34.63 26.69 -52.89
C SER A 118 35.87 26.02 -52.28
N ALA A 119 35.70 25.16 -51.28
CA ALA A 119 36.78 24.29 -50.79
C ALA A 119 36.19 22.99 -50.19
N PRO A 120 36.55 21.81 -50.73
CA PRO A 120 36.17 20.49 -50.20
C PRO A 120 36.46 20.28 -48.70
N GLU A 121 37.38 21.06 -48.11
CA GLU A 121 37.71 21.02 -46.67
C GLU A 121 36.58 21.48 -45.73
N LEU A 122 35.65 22.34 -46.19
CA LEU A 122 34.55 22.82 -45.35
C LEU A 122 33.49 21.72 -45.14
N ALA A 123 33.26 20.89 -46.16
CA ALA A 123 32.31 19.79 -46.10
C ALA A 123 32.77 18.65 -45.19
N GLU A 124 34.08 18.42 -45.08
CA GLU A 124 34.66 17.41 -44.17
C GLU A 124 34.64 17.90 -42.71
N LYS A 125 34.93 19.20 -42.48
CA LYS A 125 34.83 19.83 -41.16
C LYS A 125 33.39 19.91 -40.62
N ILE A 126 32.40 20.12 -41.49
CA ILE A 126 30.97 20.10 -41.11
C ILE A 126 30.52 18.70 -40.71
N LYS A 127 30.91 17.65 -41.45
CA LYS A 127 30.59 16.26 -41.09
C LYS A 127 31.16 15.85 -39.74
N HIS A 128 32.40 16.25 -39.46
CA HIS A 128 33.03 15.93 -38.18
C HIS A 128 32.38 16.71 -37.03
N ALA A 129 31.93 17.94 -37.25
CA ALA A 129 31.17 18.71 -36.26
C ALA A 129 29.77 18.11 -35.99
N GLU A 130 29.08 17.58 -37.01
CA GLU A 130 27.79 16.89 -36.85
C GLU A 130 27.93 15.59 -36.04
N GLU A 131 28.97 14.79 -36.30
CA GLU A 131 29.26 13.54 -35.57
C GLU A 131 29.57 13.79 -34.08
N ILE A 132 30.17 14.95 -33.77
CA ILE A 132 30.46 15.38 -32.39
C ILE A 132 29.19 15.72 -31.62
N VAL A 133 28.30 16.50 -32.24
CA VAL A 133 27.04 16.90 -31.63
C VAL A 133 26.17 15.66 -31.40
N GLU A 134 26.14 14.73 -32.35
CA GLU A 134 25.39 13.48 -32.22
C GLU A 134 25.89 12.60 -31.06
N ALA A 135 27.22 12.44 -30.92
CA ALA A 135 27.80 11.67 -29.82
C ALA A 135 27.56 12.30 -28.43
N ILE A 136 27.52 13.63 -28.33
CA ILE A 136 27.22 14.34 -27.08
C ILE A 136 25.74 14.20 -26.72
N VAL A 137 24.84 14.35 -27.70
CA VAL A 137 23.39 14.20 -27.50
C VAL A 137 23.03 12.77 -27.09
N GLU A 138 23.65 11.76 -27.71
CA GLU A 138 23.44 10.35 -27.33
C GLU A 138 23.91 10.09 -25.89
N MET A 139 25.02 10.70 -25.48
CA MET A 139 25.52 10.59 -24.11
C MET A 139 24.62 11.28 -23.08
N GLU A 140 24.13 12.49 -23.38
CA GLU A 140 23.18 13.19 -22.50
C GLU A 140 21.93 12.33 -22.27
N PHE A 141 21.35 11.78 -23.34
CA PHE A 141 20.21 10.88 -23.27
C PHE A 141 20.49 9.65 -22.38
N VAL A 142 21.63 8.98 -22.56
CA VAL A 142 22.03 7.82 -21.74
C VAL A 142 22.26 8.21 -20.27
N THR A 143 22.75 9.41 -19.98
CA THR A 143 22.92 9.87 -18.59
C THR A 143 21.60 10.20 -17.90
N GLU A 144 20.66 10.82 -18.62
CA GLU A 144 19.31 11.10 -18.10
C GLU A 144 18.52 9.82 -17.84
N ASP A 145 18.57 8.86 -18.77
CA ASP A 145 17.95 7.55 -18.59
C ASP A 145 18.49 6.84 -17.34
N ASN A 146 19.80 6.85 -17.13
CA ASN A 146 20.40 6.27 -15.93
C ASN A 146 19.92 6.92 -14.63
N GLN A 147 19.74 8.24 -14.60
CA GLN A 147 19.17 8.93 -13.43
C GLN A 147 17.74 8.49 -13.16
N LEU A 148 16.91 8.37 -14.21
CA LEU A 148 15.54 7.87 -14.09
C LEU A 148 15.52 6.42 -13.56
N PHE A 149 16.42 5.56 -14.02
CA PHE A 149 16.53 4.19 -13.51
C PHE A 149 16.92 4.13 -12.03
N ILE A 150 17.81 5.03 -11.55
CA ILE A 150 18.17 5.13 -10.13
C ILE A 150 16.94 5.51 -9.31
N GLU A 151 16.13 6.46 -9.77
CA GLU A 151 14.93 6.90 -9.06
C GLU A 151 13.87 5.79 -9.02
N MET A 152 13.56 5.16 -10.15
CA MET A 152 12.62 4.03 -10.20
C MET A 152 13.06 2.87 -9.30
N SER A 153 14.36 2.55 -9.32
CA SER A 153 14.93 1.47 -8.50
C SER A 153 14.87 1.78 -7.00
N ARG A 154 14.97 3.07 -6.62
CA ARG A 154 14.76 3.51 -5.24
C ARG A 154 13.32 3.30 -4.80
N ASP A 155 12.34 3.59 -5.64
CA ASP A 155 10.93 3.41 -5.31
C ASP A 155 10.56 1.93 -5.12
N GLU A 156 11.07 1.06 -5.99
CA GLU A 156 10.91 -0.40 -5.85
C GLU A 156 11.56 -0.93 -4.56
N LEU A 157 12.75 -0.44 -4.22
CA LEU A 157 13.41 -0.77 -2.96
C LEU A 157 12.60 -0.30 -1.74
N GLN A 158 11.97 0.87 -1.83
CA GLN A 158 11.09 1.36 -0.76
C GLN A 158 9.84 0.50 -0.64
N GLU A 159 9.19 0.11 -1.74
CA GLU A 159 8.04 -0.81 -1.68
C GLU A 159 8.45 -2.16 -1.07
N LEU A 160 9.56 -2.73 -1.53
CA LEU A 160 10.10 -3.98 -0.97
C LEU A 160 10.35 -3.85 0.54
N GLU A 161 11.00 -2.78 0.98
CA GLU A 161 11.23 -2.53 2.40
C GLU A 161 9.92 -2.44 3.19
N ARG A 162 8.92 -1.72 2.68
CA ARG A 162 7.61 -1.61 3.32
C ARG A 162 6.95 -2.98 3.47
N GLU A 163 6.94 -3.79 2.42
CA GLU A 163 6.34 -5.14 2.46
C GLU A 163 7.11 -6.08 3.40
N MET A 164 8.44 -6.03 3.42
CA MET A 164 9.25 -6.82 4.34
C MET A 164 9.07 -6.39 5.80
N GLN A 165 8.90 -5.10 6.06
CA GLN A 165 8.57 -4.59 7.38
C GLN A 165 7.20 -5.11 7.84
N LYS A 166 6.18 -5.11 6.96
CA LYS A 166 4.88 -5.71 7.24
C LYS A 166 5.00 -7.21 7.56
N ALA A 167 5.74 -7.97 6.75
CA ALA A 167 5.97 -9.40 6.99
C ALA A 167 6.63 -9.65 8.36
N THR A 168 7.67 -8.88 8.67
CA THR A 168 8.40 -8.98 9.94
C THR A 168 7.51 -8.63 11.12
N ALA A 169 6.70 -7.57 11.01
CA ALA A 169 5.76 -7.17 12.05
C ALA A 169 4.72 -8.26 12.31
N LEU A 170 4.11 -8.78 11.24
CA LEU A 170 3.10 -9.84 11.29
C LEU A 170 3.65 -11.12 11.94
N SER A 171 4.92 -11.42 11.69
CA SER A 171 5.59 -12.58 12.24
C SER A 171 6.13 -12.40 13.65
N ARG A 172 6.25 -11.18 14.17
CA ARG A 172 6.47 -10.95 15.60
C ARG A 172 5.19 -11.16 16.39
N THR A 173 4.05 -10.87 15.76
CA THR A 173 2.71 -11.03 16.34
C THR A 173 2.10 -12.41 16.08
N THR A 174 2.85 -13.34 15.51
CA THR A 174 2.38 -14.72 15.32
C THR A 174 3.55 -15.66 15.58
N LYS A 175 3.30 -16.90 15.97
CA LYS A 175 4.35 -17.95 16.02
C LYS A 175 4.84 -18.37 14.62
N GLY A 176 4.75 -17.49 13.61
CA GLY A 176 4.66 -17.84 12.20
C GLY A 176 5.96 -17.85 11.39
N MET A 177 6.94 -16.98 11.67
CA MET A 177 8.27 -17.07 11.02
C MET A 177 9.36 -17.49 12.00
N SER A 178 10.20 -18.42 11.55
CA SER A 178 11.42 -18.79 12.24
C SER A 178 12.38 -17.59 12.31
N GLU A 179 13.16 -17.49 13.38
CA GLU A 179 14.23 -16.50 13.47
C GLU A 179 15.19 -16.58 12.27
N LYS A 180 15.38 -17.78 11.72
CA LYS A 180 16.22 -18.02 10.54
C LYS A 180 15.67 -17.31 9.31
N GLU A 181 14.37 -17.45 9.04
CA GLU A 181 13.71 -16.79 7.91
C GLU A 181 13.78 -15.27 8.03
N GLN A 182 13.62 -14.73 9.23
CA GLN A 182 13.78 -13.29 9.47
C GLN A 182 15.22 -12.80 9.23
N ARG A 183 16.22 -13.64 9.47
CA ARG A 183 17.63 -13.30 9.19
C ARG A 183 17.88 -13.31 7.68
N GLU A 184 17.45 -14.35 6.97
CA GLU A 184 17.58 -14.46 5.52
C GLU A 184 16.91 -13.28 4.79
N ILE A 185 15.71 -12.90 5.22
CA ILE A 185 14.99 -11.72 4.73
C ILE A 185 15.83 -10.44 4.91
N ARG A 186 16.36 -10.21 6.12
CA ARG A 186 17.20 -9.02 6.41
C ARG A 186 18.50 -9.02 5.63
N GLU A 187 19.12 -10.18 5.41
CA GLU A 187 20.34 -10.32 4.62
C GLU A 187 20.07 -9.99 3.15
N LYS A 188 19.03 -10.55 2.54
CA LYS A 188 18.63 -10.22 1.17
C LYS A 188 18.37 -8.72 0.98
N GLN A 189 17.69 -8.09 1.93
CA GLN A 189 17.46 -6.64 1.89
C GLN A 189 18.75 -5.84 1.94
N ARG A 190 19.71 -6.25 2.79
CA ARG A 190 21.02 -5.60 2.88
C ARG A 190 21.79 -5.73 1.58
N GLU A 191 21.80 -6.91 0.98
CA GLU A 191 22.49 -7.15 -0.30
C GLU A 191 21.90 -6.31 -1.43
N LEU A 192 20.58 -6.19 -1.52
CA LEU A 192 19.94 -5.31 -2.51
C LEU A 192 20.29 -3.85 -2.34
N ARG A 193 20.30 -3.35 -1.10
CA ARG A 193 20.72 -1.97 -0.81
C ARG A 193 22.17 -1.72 -1.18
N LYS A 194 23.06 -2.68 -0.91
CA LYS A 194 24.47 -2.60 -1.32
C LYS A 194 24.58 -2.55 -2.84
N LYS A 195 23.90 -3.45 -3.57
CA LYS A 195 23.89 -3.45 -5.04
C LYS A 195 23.43 -2.11 -5.60
N HIS A 196 22.30 -1.58 -5.13
CA HIS A 196 21.79 -0.28 -5.55
C HIS A 196 22.78 0.87 -5.28
N HIS A 197 23.39 0.88 -4.09
CA HIS A 197 24.37 1.90 -3.74
C HIS A 197 25.63 1.83 -4.62
N GLU A 198 26.12 0.63 -4.91
CA GLU A 198 27.28 0.44 -5.77
C GLU A 198 26.98 0.81 -7.24
N LEU A 199 25.80 0.46 -7.77
CA LEU A 199 25.36 0.89 -9.10
C LEU A 199 25.21 2.40 -9.18
N SER A 200 24.57 3.02 -8.19
CA SER A 200 24.42 4.48 -8.12
C SER A 200 25.78 5.18 -8.04
N LYS A 201 26.75 4.66 -7.27
CA LYS A 201 28.13 5.20 -7.26
C LYS A 201 28.80 5.09 -8.61
N LYS A 202 28.70 3.94 -9.29
CA LYS A 202 29.29 3.73 -10.62
C LYS A 202 28.70 4.72 -11.63
N ALA A 203 27.37 4.84 -11.68
CA ALA A 203 26.67 5.79 -12.54
C ALA A 203 27.13 7.23 -12.29
N ASN A 204 27.07 7.69 -11.03
CA ASN A 204 27.50 9.03 -10.63
C ASN A 204 28.98 9.30 -10.95
N ARG A 205 29.85 8.29 -10.84
CA ARG A 205 31.27 8.43 -11.18
C ARG A 205 31.45 8.65 -12.67
N VAL A 206 30.80 7.83 -13.49
CA VAL A 206 30.86 7.96 -14.95
C VAL A 206 30.26 9.30 -15.38
N GLU A 207 29.11 9.70 -14.84
CA GLU A 207 28.49 11.01 -15.11
C GLU A 207 29.42 12.20 -14.80
N ARG A 208 30.22 12.13 -13.73
CA ARG A 208 31.25 13.15 -13.43
C ARG A 208 32.40 13.13 -14.44
N GLU A 209 32.82 11.94 -14.87
CA GLU A 209 33.85 11.78 -15.90
C GLU A 209 33.35 12.36 -17.24
N VAL A 210 32.10 12.07 -17.62
CA VAL A 210 31.42 12.63 -18.80
C VAL A 210 31.41 14.17 -18.75
N ARG A 211 30.89 14.77 -17.67
CA ARG A 211 30.88 16.24 -17.50
C ARG A 211 32.26 16.88 -17.47
N SER A 212 33.29 16.13 -17.07
CA SER A 212 34.68 16.60 -17.08
C SER A 212 35.23 16.62 -18.50
N VAL A 213 34.94 15.57 -19.27
CA VAL A 213 35.36 15.45 -20.67
C VAL A 213 34.62 16.44 -21.56
N GLU A 214 33.30 16.62 -21.40
CA GLU A 214 32.51 17.66 -22.10
C GLU A 214 33.06 19.08 -21.89
N ARG A 215 33.49 19.39 -20.65
CA ARG A 215 34.14 20.68 -20.36
C ARG A 215 35.45 20.83 -21.11
N LYS A 216 36.29 19.78 -21.11
CA LYS A 216 37.57 19.79 -21.85
C LYS A 216 37.38 19.88 -23.35
N ILE A 217 36.32 19.25 -23.90
CA ILE A 217 35.97 19.35 -25.32
C ILE A 217 35.61 20.80 -25.64
N ARG A 218 34.71 21.43 -24.88
CA ARG A 218 34.34 22.85 -25.05
C ARG A 218 35.55 23.79 -24.95
N ASP A 219 36.41 23.59 -23.96
CA ASP A 219 37.63 24.40 -23.80
C ASP A 219 38.59 24.23 -25.00
N ALA A 220 38.72 23.00 -25.51
CA ALA A 220 39.56 22.72 -26.68
C ALA A 220 38.94 23.28 -27.97
N GLU A 221 37.62 23.24 -28.13
CA GLU A 221 36.89 23.86 -29.25
C GLU A 221 37.12 25.37 -29.27
N LEU A 222 37.00 26.04 -28.12
CA LEU A 222 37.29 27.46 -28.00
C LEU A 222 38.75 27.78 -28.38
N THR A 223 39.70 26.94 -27.94
CA THR A 223 41.12 27.14 -28.26
C THR A 223 41.42 26.87 -29.75
N ARG A 224 40.67 25.95 -30.38
CA ARG A 224 40.73 25.68 -31.83
C ARG A 224 40.25 26.90 -32.63
N GLU A 225 39.16 27.54 -32.21
CA GLU A 225 38.66 28.78 -32.85
C GLU A 225 39.67 29.93 -32.77
N LEU A 226 40.51 29.95 -31.75
CA LEU A 226 41.62 30.90 -31.59
C LEU A 226 42.86 30.55 -32.44
N GLY A 227 42.83 29.48 -33.24
CA GLY A 227 43.86 29.13 -34.21
C GLY A 227 44.96 28.16 -33.74
N ASP A 228 44.78 27.46 -32.60
CA ASP A 228 45.74 26.44 -32.14
C ASP A 228 45.44 25.07 -32.77
N GLU A 229 46.25 24.67 -33.76
CA GLU A 229 46.18 23.35 -34.43
C GLU A 229 46.34 22.15 -33.47
N LYS A 230 46.95 22.34 -32.30
CA LYS A 230 47.08 21.25 -31.30
C LYS A 230 45.74 20.89 -30.65
N SER A 231 44.73 21.74 -30.79
CA SER A 231 43.40 21.55 -30.19
C SER A 231 42.60 20.46 -30.89
N GLU A 232 42.78 20.29 -32.20
CA GLU A 232 42.05 19.28 -32.99
C GLU A 232 42.40 17.85 -32.57
N LYS A 233 43.68 17.55 -32.34
CA LYS A 233 44.13 16.26 -31.81
C LYS A 233 43.63 15.98 -30.39
N LYS A 234 43.49 17.02 -29.57
CA LYS A 234 42.95 16.89 -28.20
C LYS A 234 41.45 16.56 -28.23
N ILE A 235 40.71 17.20 -29.12
CA ILE A 235 39.27 16.96 -29.31
C ILE A 235 39.03 15.49 -29.70
N ILE A 236 39.75 14.98 -30.70
CA ILE A 236 39.64 13.56 -31.13
C ILE A 236 39.95 12.60 -29.98
N ALA A 237 41.04 12.84 -29.24
CA ALA A 237 41.40 11.99 -28.09
C ALA A 237 40.34 12.03 -26.97
N LEU A 238 39.70 13.18 -26.73
CA LEU A 238 38.64 13.31 -25.74
C LEU A 238 37.33 12.64 -26.20
N GLN A 239 37.04 12.61 -27.50
CA GLN A 239 35.90 11.87 -28.06
C GLN A 239 36.07 10.36 -27.89
N ASP A 240 37.28 9.83 -28.07
CA ASP A 240 37.53 8.40 -27.82
C ASP A 240 37.28 8.04 -26.35
N VAL A 241 37.64 8.93 -25.43
CA VAL A 241 37.31 8.79 -24.00
C VAL A 241 35.78 8.85 -23.79
N MET A 242 35.06 9.74 -24.47
CA MET A 242 33.58 9.78 -24.41
C MET A 242 32.96 8.46 -24.87
N LYS A 243 33.44 7.89 -25.98
CA LYS A 243 32.96 6.58 -26.48
C LYS A 243 33.20 5.47 -25.44
N GLU A 244 34.36 5.45 -24.79
CA GLU A 244 34.64 4.50 -23.71
C GLU A 244 33.70 4.68 -22.50
N LEU A 245 33.37 5.92 -22.14
CA LEU A 245 32.42 6.23 -21.06
C LEU A 245 30.99 5.84 -21.44
N SER A 246 30.59 6.03 -22.70
CA SER A 246 29.29 5.59 -23.23
C SER A 246 29.12 4.08 -23.08
N GLU A 247 30.13 3.28 -23.46
CA GLU A 247 30.08 1.83 -23.30
C GLU A 247 29.99 1.41 -21.82
N LYS A 248 30.69 2.11 -20.92
CA LYS A 248 30.54 1.89 -19.46
C LYS A 248 29.13 2.21 -18.97
N LEU A 249 28.50 3.27 -19.47
CA LEU A 249 27.12 3.61 -19.12
C LEU A 249 26.12 2.57 -19.62
N LYS A 250 26.30 2.01 -20.82
CA LYS A 250 25.45 0.93 -21.34
C LYS A 250 25.50 -0.31 -20.45
N VAL A 251 26.69 -0.69 -19.97
CA VAL A 251 26.84 -1.80 -19.02
C VAL A 251 26.13 -1.50 -17.71
N ILE A 252 26.32 -0.31 -17.14
CA ILE A 252 25.64 0.11 -15.91
C ILE A 252 24.12 0.08 -16.10
N HIS A 253 23.61 0.60 -17.22
CA HIS A 253 22.20 0.59 -17.55
C HIS A 253 21.64 -0.85 -17.59
N SER A 254 22.36 -1.79 -18.21
CA SER A 254 21.98 -3.21 -18.20
C SER A 254 21.91 -3.77 -16.77
N ASP A 255 22.92 -3.51 -15.94
CA ASP A 255 22.94 -3.95 -14.53
C ASP A 255 21.78 -3.34 -13.73
N MET A 256 21.41 -2.08 -14.02
CA MET A 256 20.28 -1.39 -13.39
C MET A 256 18.94 -1.97 -13.82
N ALA A 257 18.80 -2.34 -15.09
CA ALA A 257 17.60 -3.00 -15.60
C ALA A 257 17.40 -4.39 -14.97
N GLU A 258 18.46 -5.18 -14.81
CA GLU A 258 18.43 -6.46 -14.11
C GLU A 258 18.06 -6.26 -12.63
N PHE A 259 18.70 -5.30 -11.95
CA PHE A 259 18.41 -4.97 -10.56
C PHE A 259 16.93 -4.59 -10.35
N LYS A 260 16.37 -3.78 -11.26
CA LYS A 260 14.96 -3.37 -11.23
C LYS A 260 14.03 -4.60 -11.29
N GLN A 261 14.29 -5.53 -12.21
CA GLN A 261 13.49 -6.75 -12.32
C GLN A 261 13.57 -7.61 -11.06
N ASP A 262 14.78 -7.82 -10.53
CA ASP A 262 15.01 -8.56 -9.28
C ASP A 262 14.28 -7.92 -8.09
N ALA A 263 14.38 -6.59 -7.95
CA ALA A 263 13.75 -5.84 -6.88
C ALA A 263 12.22 -5.91 -6.98
N ALA A 264 11.67 -5.73 -8.18
CA ALA A 264 10.24 -5.83 -8.44
C ALA A 264 9.69 -7.25 -8.19
N GLU A 265 10.41 -8.30 -8.60
CA GLU A 265 10.00 -9.68 -8.33
C GLU A 265 10.01 -9.97 -6.83
N MET A 266 11.07 -9.58 -6.12
CA MET A 266 11.14 -9.74 -4.67
C MET A 266 10.05 -8.93 -3.96
N ALA A 267 9.71 -7.74 -4.43
CA ALA A 267 8.61 -6.96 -3.88
C ALA A 267 7.27 -7.68 -4.05
N LYS A 268 7.01 -8.25 -5.23
CA LYS A 268 5.82 -9.08 -5.49
C LYS A 268 5.76 -10.31 -4.60
N GLN A 269 6.88 -11.06 -4.48
CA GLN A 269 6.97 -12.23 -3.62
C GLN A 269 6.76 -11.89 -2.14
N ALA A 270 7.35 -10.79 -1.66
CA ALA A 270 7.17 -10.31 -0.29
C ALA A 270 5.71 -9.94 -0.03
N LYS A 271 5.08 -9.16 -0.93
CA LYS A 271 3.68 -8.77 -0.86
C LYS A 271 2.73 -9.98 -0.83
N GLN A 272 3.02 -10.99 -1.66
CA GLN A 272 2.23 -12.22 -1.68
C GLN A 272 2.37 -13.00 -0.37
N LYS A 273 3.59 -13.14 0.16
CA LYS A 273 3.82 -13.76 1.47
C LYS A 273 3.10 -13.04 2.60
N VAL A 274 3.11 -11.71 2.61
CA VAL A 274 2.36 -10.92 3.60
C VAL A 274 0.87 -11.22 3.50
N LYS A 275 0.30 -11.23 2.29
CA LYS A 275 -1.12 -11.54 2.07
C LYS A 275 -1.48 -12.94 2.53
N ASP A 276 -0.64 -13.92 2.25
CA ASP A 276 -0.91 -15.31 2.64
C ASP A 276 -0.80 -15.49 4.16
N GLN A 277 0.20 -14.89 4.80
CA GLN A 277 0.29 -14.84 6.26
C GLN A 277 -0.92 -14.14 6.90
N GLN A 278 -1.40 -13.03 6.31
CA GLN A 278 -2.61 -12.33 6.77
C GLN A 278 -3.85 -13.22 6.66
N ARG A 279 -4.00 -13.96 5.55
CA ARG A 279 -5.10 -14.90 5.33
C ARG A 279 -5.08 -16.05 6.32
N ASP A 280 -3.92 -16.64 6.58
CA ASP A 280 -3.81 -17.77 7.51
C ASP A 280 -4.06 -17.34 8.96
N LEU A 281 -3.59 -16.14 9.31
CA LEU A 281 -3.89 -15.55 10.60
C LEU A 281 -5.38 -15.26 10.74
N LEU A 282 -6.01 -14.64 9.74
CA LEU A 282 -7.45 -14.40 9.71
C LEU A 282 -8.23 -15.71 9.89
N LYS A 283 -7.90 -16.78 9.14
CA LYS A 283 -8.52 -18.10 9.32
C LYS A 283 -8.42 -18.58 10.76
N SER A 284 -7.27 -18.39 11.40
CA SER A 284 -7.05 -18.79 12.79
C SER A 284 -7.91 -17.98 13.77
N TYR A 285 -7.99 -16.66 13.61
CA TYR A 285 -8.90 -15.80 14.38
C TYR A 285 -10.36 -16.23 14.22
N VAL A 286 -10.79 -16.44 12.99
CA VAL A 286 -12.17 -16.75 12.65
C VAL A 286 -12.57 -18.14 13.16
N ASN A 287 -11.67 -19.12 13.12
CA ASN A 287 -11.89 -20.42 13.74
C ASN A 287 -12.12 -20.31 15.25
N VAL A 288 -11.27 -19.55 15.95
CA VAL A 288 -11.42 -19.32 17.40
C VAL A 288 -12.73 -18.60 17.70
N ILE A 289 -13.06 -17.55 16.94
CA ILE A 289 -14.33 -16.83 17.08
C ILE A 289 -15.51 -17.77 16.90
N SER A 290 -15.48 -18.64 15.87
CA SER A 290 -16.57 -19.58 15.62
C SER A 290 -16.70 -20.63 16.72
N GLU A 291 -15.58 -21.15 17.24
CA GLU A 291 -15.57 -22.09 18.36
C GLU A 291 -16.15 -21.47 19.63
N VAL A 292 -15.67 -20.27 20.01
CA VAL A 292 -16.18 -19.54 21.17
C VAL A 292 -17.66 -19.20 21.01
N THR A 293 -18.06 -18.74 19.82
CA THR A 293 -19.46 -18.40 19.53
C THR A 293 -20.35 -19.63 19.60
N CYS A 294 -19.90 -20.78 19.07
CA CYS A 294 -20.61 -22.04 19.15
C CYS A 294 -20.79 -22.52 20.60
N SER A 295 -19.72 -22.49 21.39
CA SER A 295 -19.73 -22.99 22.77
C SER A 295 -20.47 -22.08 23.75
N PHE A 296 -20.39 -20.76 23.59
CA PHE A 296 -20.89 -19.80 24.58
C PHE A 296 -22.01 -18.89 24.06
N GLY A 297 -22.13 -18.69 22.75
CA GLY A 297 -23.09 -17.76 22.15
C GLY A 297 -24.56 -18.16 22.37
N GLY A 298 -24.85 -19.46 22.49
CA GLY A 298 -26.20 -19.95 22.77
C GLY A 298 -26.70 -19.59 24.19
N GLY A 299 -25.78 -19.32 25.12
CA GLY A 299 -26.08 -18.97 26.51
C GLY A 299 -26.31 -17.48 26.75
N LEU A 300 -26.14 -16.63 25.74
CA LEU A 300 -26.28 -15.18 25.89
C LEU A 300 -27.75 -14.80 25.95
N LYS A 301 -28.18 -14.30 27.12
CA LYS A 301 -29.58 -13.97 27.40
C LYS A 301 -30.00 -12.64 26.78
N SER A 302 -29.02 -11.81 26.45
CA SER A 302 -29.21 -10.49 25.85
C SER A 302 -29.54 -10.54 24.35
N VAL A 303 -29.34 -11.67 23.67
CA VAL A 303 -29.54 -11.79 22.22
C VAL A 303 -30.87 -12.49 21.93
N GLY A 304 -31.80 -11.75 21.31
CA GLY A 304 -33.09 -12.26 20.87
C GLY A 304 -32.99 -13.29 19.75
N LYS A 305 -34.08 -14.05 19.51
CA LYS A 305 -34.11 -15.14 18.49
C LYS A 305 -33.81 -14.68 17.06
N ASN A 306 -34.14 -13.42 16.73
CA ASN A 306 -33.94 -12.82 15.41
C ASN A 306 -32.73 -11.87 15.35
N GLU A 307 -31.96 -11.80 16.43
CA GLU A 307 -30.78 -10.94 16.53
C GLU A 307 -29.52 -11.72 16.14
N HIS A 308 -28.42 -10.98 16.02
CA HIS A 308 -27.16 -11.48 15.50
C HIS A 308 -26.01 -11.18 16.46
N ILE A 309 -24.98 -12.01 16.39
CA ILE A 309 -23.68 -11.70 16.96
C ILE A 309 -22.75 -11.36 15.80
N THR A 310 -22.24 -10.13 15.79
CA THR A 310 -21.36 -9.62 14.75
C THR A 310 -19.95 -9.44 15.30
N PHE A 311 -18.97 -9.96 14.58
CA PHE A 311 -17.54 -9.76 14.88
C PHE A 311 -16.90 -8.96 13.77
N TYR A 312 -16.23 -7.87 14.10
CA TYR A 312 -15.40 -7.10 13.20
C TYR A 312 -13.92 -7.38 13.51
N VAL A 313 -13.22 -8.02 12.58
CA VAL A 313 -11.80 -8.34 12.70
C VAL A 313 -10.99 -7.26 11.98
N ASN A 314 -10.45 -6.31 12.74
CA ASN A 314 -9.67 -5.20 12.23
C ASN A 314 -8.17 -5.55 12.11
N GLY A 315 -7.53 -5.08 11.03
CA GLY A 315 -6.07 -4.98 10.90
C GLY A 315 -5.42 -5.91 9.88
N PHE A 316 -6.09 -6.98 9.45
CA PHE A 316 -5.60 -7.87 8.38
C PHE A 316 -6.45 -7.81 7.11
N ALA A 317 -7.77 -7.84 7.26
CA ALA A 317 -8.70 -7.86 6.14
C ALA A 317 -9.92 -6.95 6.35
N ASP A 318 -10.04 -6.31 7.51
CA ASP A 318 -11.17 -5.46 7.92
C ASP A 318 -12.52 -6.08 7.55
N GLN A 319 -12.79 -7.27 8.10
CA GLN A 319 -13.95 -8.08 7.76
C GLN A 319 -14.96 -8.18 8.91
N TYR A 320 -16.24 -8.21 8.54
CA TYR A 320 -17.35 -8.49 9.45
C TYR A 320 -17.84 -9.92 9.27
N PHE A 321 -18.08 -10.61 10.37
CA PHE A 321 -18.68 -11.94 10.43
C PHE A 321 -19.97 -11.86 11.25
N VAL A 322 -21.11 -12.14 10.61
CA VAL A 322 -22.44 -12.03 11.21
C VAL A 322 -23.02 -13.42 11.41
N PHE A 323 -23.25 -13.79 12.66
CA PHE A 323 -23.80 -15.07 13.07
C PHE A 323 -25.25 -14.90 13.54
N LYS A 324 -26.16 -15.71 13.01
CA LYS A 324 -27.58 -15.70 13.41
C LYS A 324 -27.77 -16.45 14.72
N GLN A 325 -28.54 -15.89 15.66
CA GLN A 325 -28.76 -16.54 16.95
C GLN A 325 -29.35 -17.95 16.83
N GLY A 326 -30.22 -18.20 15.86
CA GLY A 326 -30.78 -19.54 15.61
C GLY A 326 -29.75 -20.58 15.15
N ASP A 327 -28.73 -20.19 14.39
CA ASP A 327 -27.65 -21.09 13.97
C ASP A 327 -26.64 -21.32 15.11
N ILE A 328 -26.40 -20.29 15.92
CA ILE A 328 -25.58 -20.39 17.15
C ILE A 328 -26.19 -21.39 18.13
N GLN A 329 -27.52 -21.34 18.34
CA GLN A 329 -28.21 -22.28 19.22
C GLN A 329 -28.07 -23.73 18.75
N LYS A 330 -28.21 -23.99 17.45
CA LYS A 330 -27.98 -25.32 16.86
C LYS A 330 -26.54 -25.79 17.04
N CYS A 331 -25.58 -24.86 16.98
CA CYS A 331 -24.19 -25.18 17.23
C CYS A 331 -23.96 -25.56 18.71
N ALA A 332 -24.54 -24.78 19.62
CA ALA A 332 -24.43 -25.02 21.06
C ALA A 332 -25.08 -26.34 21.52
N THR A 333 -26.12 -26.82 20.83
CA THR A 333 -26.77 -28.12 21.09
C THR A 333 -26.06 -29.30 20.43
N GLY A 334 -25.06 -29.05 19.57
CA GLY A 334 -24.32 -30.08 18.83
C GLY A 334 -25.00 -30.52 17.52
N ASP A 335 -26.09 -29.87 17.11
CA ASP A 335 -26.77 -30.13 15.82
C ASP A 335 -25.98 -29.56 14.62
N MET A 336 -24.96 -28.75 14.89
CA MET A 336 -24.07 -28.14 13.90
C MET A 336 -22.67 -28.01 14.49
N SER A 337 -21.64 -28.19 13.66
CA SER A 337 -20.24 -27.96 14.06
C SER A 337 -19.86 -26.48 13.94
N SER A 338 -18.82 -26.06 14.68
CA SER A 338 -18.24 -24.70 14.57
C SER A 338 -17.83 -24.34 13.13
N LYS A 339 -17.37 -25.30 12.33
CA LYS A 339 -17.00 -25.06 10.92
C LYS A 339 -18.22 -24.80 10.04
N GLU A 340 -19.32 -25.48 10.29
CA GLU A 340 -20.59 -25.26 9.59
C GLU A 340 -21.28 -23.96 10.03
N LEU A 341 -21.14 -23.60 11.31
CA LEU A 341 -21.60 -22.30 11.80
C LEU A 341 -20.85 -21.17 11.07
N LEU A 342 -19.54 -21.31 10.93
CA LEU A 342 -18.72 -20.35 10.20
C LEU A 342 -19.10 -20.26 8.72
N SER A 343 -19.34 -21.38 8.04
CA SER A 343 -19.71 -21.37 6.62
C SER A 343 -21.08 -20.73 6.36
N LYS A 344 -21.96 -20.68 7.37
CA LYS A 344 -23.25 -19.99 7.33
C LYS A 344 -23.19 -18.52 7.73
N ALA A 345 -22.08 -18.07 8.30
CA ALA A 345 -21.91 -16.69 8.70
C ALA A 345 -21.91 -15.76 7.48
N VAL A 346 -22.63 -14.65 7.57
CA VAL A 346 -22.60 -13.64 6.51
C VAL A 346 -21.33 -12.82 6.68
N THR A 347 -20.50 -12.77 5.64
CA THR A 347 -19.21 -12.08 5.67
C THR A 347 -19.24 -10.82 4.80
N TYR A 348 -18.77 -9.69 5.33
CA TYR A 348 -18.59 -8.45 4.58
C TYR A 348 -17.13 -8.00 4.63
N SER A 349 -16.62 -7.45 3.52
CA SER A 349 -15.32 -6.78 3.42
C SER A 349 -15.52 -5.43 2.75
N PHE A 350 -14.86 -4.39 3.25
CA PHE A 350 -14.95 -3.03 2.70
C PHE A 350 -13.61 -2.53 2.18
#